data_AF-A0A355RYZ2-F1
#
_entry.id   AF-A0A355RYZ2-F1
#
_cell.length_a   1.000
_cell.length_b   1.000
_cell.length_c   1.000
_cell.angle_alpha   90.00
_cell.angle_beta   90.00
_cell.angle_gamma   90.00
#
_symmetry.space_group_name_H-M   'P 1'
#
loop_
_entity.id
_entity.type
_entity.pdbx_description
1 polymer ?
#
loop_
_entity_poly.entity_id
_entity_poly.type
_entity_poly.pdbx_seq_one_letter_code
_entity_poly.pdbx_strand_id
1 'polypeptide(L)' 'MSRVLTYIKNQMSIYMIFLMLVSSYIMIFNDARTLKQVKLNKEARFSFWGGIVYAVLALVGIIASIFM' A
#
# COMPACT_ATOMS: atom_id res chain seq x y z
N MET A 1 -13.40 -22.61 9.31
CA MET A 1 -12.46 -21.57 8.87
C MET A 1 -11.46 -22.19 7.88
N SER A 2 -11.32 -21.66 6.66
CA SER A 2 -10.31 -22.15 5.69
C SER A 2 -8.89 -21.91 6.21
N ARG A 3 -7.96 -22.85 6.00
CA ARG A 3 -6.53 -22.74 6.39
C ARG A 3 -5.87 -21.45 5.86
N VAL A 4 -6.36 -20.96 4.73
CA VAL A 4 -5.90 -19.71 4.09
C VAL A 4 -6.24 -18.49 4.94
N LEU A 5 -7.45 -18.43 5.51
CA LEU A 5 -7.88 -17.33 6.38
C LEU A 5 -7.06 -17.27 7.67
N THR A 6 -6.72 -18.43 8.25
CA THR A 6 -5.88 -18.51 9.45
C THR A 6 -4.44 -18.09 9.15
N TYR A 7 -3.89 -18.46 7.98
CA TYR A 7 -2.56 -18.03 7.55
C TYR A 7 -2.49 -16.50 7.34
N ILE A 8 -3.51 -15.92 6.69
CA ILE A 8 -3.61 -14.48 6.49
C ILE A 8 -3.73 -13.76 7.84
N LYS A 9 -4.56 -14.25 8.76
CA LYS A 9 -4.75 -13.64 10.09
C LYS A 9 -3.46 -13.66 10.94
N ASN A 10 -2.63 -14.70 10.84
CA ASN A 10 -1.36 -14.77 11.57
C ASN A 10 -0.25 -13.89 10.98
N GLN A 11 -0.32 -13.54 9.69
CA GLN A 11 0.71 -12.74 9.00
C GLN A 11 0.34 -11.26 8.85
N MET A 12 -0.97 -10.94 8.80
CA MET A 12 -1.48 -9.56 8.80
C MET A 12 -1.30 -8.94 10.20
N SER A 13 -0.09 -8.45 10.47
CA SER A 13 0.15 -7.62 11.64
C SER A 13 -0.12 -6.15 11.33
N ILE A 14 -0.45 -5.38 12.36
CA ILE A 14 -0.62 -3.93 12.27
C ILE A 14 0.64 -3.24 11.71
N TYR A 15 1.81 -3.85 11.91
CA TYR A 15 3.08 -3.37 11.37
C TYR A 15 3.12 -3.50 9.83
N MET A 16 2.54 -4.56 9.26
CA MET A 16 2.48 -4.73 7.81
C MET A 16 1.58 -3.67 7.15
N ILE A 17 0.44 -3.37 7.79
CA ILE A 17 -0.47 -2.28 7.36
C ILE A 17 0.25 -0.93 7.43
N PHE A 18 0.98 -0.66 8.52
CA PHE A 18 1.78 0.55 8.67
C PHE A 18 2.83 0.69 7.55
N LEU A 19 3.58 -0.36 7.25
CA LEU A 19 4.56 -0.35 6.16
C LEU A 19 3.92 -0.11 4.78
N MET A 20 2.72 -0.63 4.53
CA MET A 20 1.97 -0.35 3.29
C MET A 20 1.55 1.13 3.20
N LEU A 21 1.10 1.74 4.29
CA LEU A 21 0.76 3.17 4.33
C LEU A 21 2.00 4.05 4.09
N VAL A 22 3.13 3.72 4.72
CA VAL A 22 4.39 4.44 4.53
C VAL A 22 4.87 4.31 3.08
N SER A 23 4.83 3.11 2.51
CA SER A 23 5.22 2.88 1.11
C SER A 23 4.33 3.64 0.14
N SER A 24 3.01 3.61 0.37
CA SER A 24 2.03 4.38 -0.41
C SER A 24 2.34 5.87 -0.37
N TYR A 25 2.61 6.42 0.83
CA TYR A 25 2.94 7.82 1.01
C TYR A 25 4.22 8.19 0.24
N ILE A 26 5.29 7.39 0.35
CA ILE A 26 6.54 7.64 -0.37
C ILE A 26 6.29 7.62 -1.89
N MET A 27 5.57 6.64 -2.42
CA MET A 27 5.32 6.53 -3.86
C MET A 27 4.49 7.70 -4.42
N ILE A 28 3.50 8.18 -3.67
CA ILE A 28 2.61 9.28 -4.08
C ILE A 28 3.29 10.64 -3.95
N PHE A 29 4.00 10.89 -2.85
CA PHE A 29 4.50 12.22 -2.52
C PHE A 29 5.97 12.41 -2.87
N ASN A 30 6.82 11.41 -2.65
CA ASN A 30 8.25 11.52 -2.93
C ASN A 30 8.53 11.15 -4.40
N ASP A 31 8.20 9.92 -4.80
CA ASP A 31 8.58 9.41 -6.11
C ASP A 31 7.84 10.13 -7.23
N ALA A 32 6.51 10.31 -7.12
CA ALA A 32 5.76 11.00 -8.17
C ALA A 32 6.17 12.48 -8.35
N ARG A 33 6.63 13.16 -7.28
CA ARG A 33 7.18 14.53 -7.40
C ARG A 33 8.55 14.51 -8.05
N THR A 34 9.45 13.66 -7.58
CA THR A 34 10.81 13.55 -8.13
C THR A 34 10.78 13.17 -9.60
N LEU A 35 9.98 12.17 -9.99
CA LEU A 35 9.85 11.72 -11.37
C LEU A 35 9.26 12.79 -12.30
N LYS A 36 8.34 13.62 -11.81
CA LYS A 36 7.86 14.79 -12.56
C LYS A 36 8.95 15.83 -12.77
N GLN A 37 9.83 16.05 -11.80
CA GLN A 37 10.94 17.00 -11.92
C GLN A 37 11.96 16.57 -12.98
N VAL A 38 12.24 15.27 -13.12
CA VAL A 38 13.09 14.72 -14.19
C VAL A 38 12.34 14.46 -15.52
N LYS A 39 11.14 15.00 -15.70
CA LYS A 39 10.29 14.86 -16.91
C LYS A 39 9.89 13.41 -17.25
N LEU A 40 9.96 12.50 -16.28
CA LEU A 40 9.54 11.10 -16.40
C LEU A 40 8.04 10.95 -16.05
N ASN A 41 7.20 11.47 -16.92
CA ASN A 41 5.75 11.58 -16.67
C ASN A 41 5.01 10.24 -16.64
N LYS A 42 5.50 9.21 -17.34
CA LYS A 42 4.87 7.88 -17.35
C LYS A 42 5.16 7.14 -16.04
N GLU A 43 6.39 7.23 -15.58
CA GLU A 43 6.92 6.64 -14.35
C GLU A 43 6.28 7.34 -13.13
N ALA A 44 6.15 8.67 -13.16
CA ALA A 44 5.45 9.40 -12.11
C ALA A 44 3.99 8.96 -11.97
N ARG A 45 3.32 8.70 -13.10
CA ARG A 45 1.94 8.20 -13.12
C ARG A 45 1.87 6.77 -12.61
N PHE A 46 2.81 5.91 -12.98
CA PHE A 46 2.92 4.55 -12.45
C PHE A 46 3.15 4.55 -10.93
N SER A 47 4.08 5.37 -10.43
CA SER A 47 4.35 5.51 -9.00
C SER A 47 3.10 5.97 -8.23
N PHE A 48 2.38 6.96 -8.77
CA PHE A 48 1.15 7.44 -8.16
C PHE A 48 0.07 6.35 -8.10
N TRP A 49 -0.17 5.61 -9.20
CA TRP A 49 -1.13 4.51 -9.21
C TRP A 49 -0.69 3.35 -8.30
N GLY A 50 0.61 3.01 -8.28
CA GLY A 50 1.17 2.01 -7.37
C GLY A 50 0.92 2.38 -5.92
N GLY A 51 1.19 3.63 -5.55
CA GLY A 51 0.91 4.13 -4.20
C GLY A 51 -0.58 4.09 -3.84
N ILE A 52 -1.48 4.41 -4.77
CA ILE A 52 -2.94 4.25 -4.53
C ILE A 52 -3.29 2.77 -4.24
N VAL A 53 -2.73 1.83 -5.00
CA VAL A 53 -2.99 0.39 -4.77
C VAL A 53 -2.53 -0.02 -3.37
N TYR A 54 -1.34 0.41 -2.93
CA TYR A 54 -0.87 0.14 -1.56
C TYR A 54 -1.77 0.77 -0.49
N ALA A 55 -2.31 1.97 -0.71
CA ALA A 55 -3.28 2.58 0.22
C ALA A 55 -4.58 1.78 0.32
N VAL A 56 -5.10 1.31 -0.82
CA VAL A 56 -6.31 0.48 -0.86
C VAL A 56 -6.08 -0.85 -0.13
N LEU A 57 -4.95 -1.51 -0.36
CA LEU A 57 -4.59 -2.74 0.34
C LEU A 57 -4.46 -2.53 1.86
N ALA A 58 -3.87 -1.41 2.28
CA ALA A 58 -3.79 -1.05 3.69
C ALA A 58 -5.19 -0.86 4.31
N LEU A 59 -6.09 -0.16 3.62
CA LEU A 59 -7.48 0.01 4.07
C LEU A 59 -8.22 -1.32 4.19
N VAL A 60 -8.07 -2.22 3.21
CA VAL A 60 -8.64 -3.57 3.27
C VAL A 60 -8.06 -4.36 4.45
N GLY A 61 -6.75 -4.25 4.70
CA GLY A 61 -6.11 -4.85 5.86
C GLY A 61 -6.65 -4.34 7.19
N ILE A 62 -6.89 -3.02 7.31
CA ILE A 62 -7.50 -2.41 8.51
C ILE A 62 -8.91 -2.95 8.73
N ILE A 63 -9.75 -2.95 7.69
CA ILE A 63 -11.12 -3.47 7.76
C ILE A 63 -11.08 -4.94 8.16
N ALA A 64 -10.25 -5.76 7.52
CA ALA A 64 -10.09 -7.17 7.87
C ALA A 64 -9.66 -7.36 9.33
N SER A 65 -8.77 -6.50 9.86
CA SER A 65 -8.31 -6.58 11.25
C SER A 65 -9.37 -6.19 12.29
N ILE A 66 -10.36 -5.37 11.92
CA ILE A 66 -11.44 -4.94 12.81
C ILE A 66 -12.61 -5.95 12.81
N PHE A 67 -12.93 -6.53 11.66
CA PHE A 67 -14.10 -7.41 11.49
C PHE A 67 -13.81 -8.91 11.68
N MET A 68 -12.54 -9.34 11.80
CA MET A 68 -12.12 -10.75 12.01
C MET A 68 -11.57 -11.03 13.39
#